data_AF-A0A2N4TZL4-F1
#
_entry.id   AF-A0A2N4TZL4-F1
#
_cell.length_a   1.000
_cell.length_b   1.000
_cell.length_c   1.000
_cell.angle_alpha   90.00
_cell.angle_beta   90.00
_cell.angle_gamma   90.00
#
_symmetry.space_group_name_H-M   'P 1'
#
loop_
_entity.id
_entity.type
_entity.pdbx_description
1 polymer ?
#
loop_
_entity_poly.entity_id
_entity_poly.type
_entity_poly.pdbx_seq_one_letter_code
_entity_poly.pdbx_strand_id
1 'polypeptide(L)'
;MPILFSRTALKHALAATALACASVGTQAHAELPPIQNQGGIEYVSGGFGQDESTAFKQAMPQFPLAMTFSSRSDGAAAYAADVQVVIRDENDANVLNVASEGPFLLVKLPPGKYRVFATYDNKTQERQINVEASDSTRLTFAWERPASGPD
;
A
#
# COMPACT_ATOMS: atom_id res chain seq x y z
N MET A 1 -24.71 -80.24 23.56
CA MET A 1 -24.47 -80.33 25.02
C MET A 1 -23.17 -81.15 25.17
N PRO A 2 -22.08 -80.62 25.76
CA PRO A 2 -22.03 -79.90 27.04
C PRO A 2 -21.81 -78.36 26.87
N ILE A 3 -22.38 -77.41 27.65
CA ILE A 3 -22.13 -76.92 29.04
C ILE A 3 -20.61 -76.73 29.32
N LEU A 4 -20.01 -75.66 29.87
CA LEU A 4 -20.37 -74.62 30.85
C LEU A 4 -19.25 -73.54 30.88
N PHE A 5 -19.62 -72.25 30.99
CA PHE A 5 -18.98 -71.09 31.64
C PHE A 5 -17.44 -70.95 31.73
N SER A 6 -16.94 -69.77 31.33
CA SER A 6 -16.10 -68.96 32.24
C SER A 6 -15.98 -67.48 31.84
N ARG A 7 -16.52 -66.65 32.75
CA ARG A 7 -15.93 -65.47 33.40
C ARG A 7 -15.25 -64.41 32.52
N THR A 8 -16.02 -63.34 32.30
CA THR A 8 -15.66 -61.92 32.35
C THR A 8 -14.19 -61.55 32.54
N ALA A 9 -13.62 -60.83 31.57
CA ALA A 9 -12.77 -59.66 31.84
C ALA A 9 -12.98 -58.65 30.71
N LEU A 10 -13.77 -57.64 31.00
CA LEU A 10 -14.21 -56.60 30.08
C LEU A 10 -13.43 -55.32 30.36
N LYS A 11 -12.86 -54.74 29.29
CA LYS A 11 -12.54 -53.32 29.10
C LYS A 11 -11.50 -52.69 30.03
N HIS A 12 -10.31 -52.44 29.49
CA HIS A 12 -9.63 -51.16 29.70
C HIS A 12 -9.30 -50.58 28.33
N ALA A 13 -10.27 -49.86 27.76
CA ALA A 13 -10.05 -49.03 26.57
C ALA A 13 -9.35 -47.75 27.04
N LEU A 14 -8.08 -47.61 26.71
CA LEU A 14 -7.34 -46.37 26.94
C LEU A 14 -7.67 -45.41 25.79
N ALA A 15 -8.65 -44.54 26.00
CA ALA A 15 -8.99 -43.49 25.04
C ALA A 15 -7.98 -42.33 25.19
N ALA A 16 -6.98 -42.28 24.30
CA ALA A 16 -6.11 -41.13 24.16
C ALA A 16 -6.84 -40.06 23.34
N THR A 17 -7.41 -39.07 24.02
CA THR A 17 -7.99 -37.89 23.35
C THR A 17 -6.86 -36.97 22.92
N ALA A 18 -6.42 -37.10 21.67
CA ALA A 18 -5.52 -36.13 21.05
C ALA A 18 -6.29 -34.82 20.83
N LEU A 19 -6.01 -33.82 21.67
CA LEU A 19 -6.53 -32.46 21.50
C LEU A 19 -5.73 -31.81 20.36
N ALA A 20 -6.25 -31.88 19.14
CA ALA A 20 -5.69 -31.16 18.00
C ALA A 20 -6.00 -29.66 18.16
N CYS A 21 -5.05 -28.89 18.69
CA CYS A 21 -5.09 -27.44 18.62
C CYS A 21 -4.95 -27.01 17.16
N ALA A 22 -6.07 -26.72 16.49
CA ALA A 22 -6.06 -26.00 15.22
C ALA A 22 -5.65 -24.54 15.51
N SER A 23 -4.37 -24.22 15.33
CA SER A 23 -3.93 -22.83 15.27
C SER A 23 -4.50 -22.20 14.01
N VAL A 24 -5.59 -21.43 14.15
CA VAL A 24 -6.06 -20.52 13.10
C VAL A 24 -4.99 -19.44 12.98
N GLY A 25 -4.09 -19.59 12.01
CA GLY A 25 -3.12 -18.54 11.68
C GLY A 25 -3.88 -17.31 11.21
N THR A 26 -3.82 -16.22 11.98
CA THR A 26 -4.26 -14.91 11.51
C THR A 26 -3.27 -14.48 10.44
N GLN A 27 -3.67 -14.64 9.18
CA GLN A 27 -2.98 -14.07 8.04
C GLN A 27 -3.06 -12.55 8.15
N ALA A 28 -2.00 -11.93 8.67
CA ALA A 28 -1.84 -10.50 8.70
C ALA A 28 -1.67 -10.02 7.24
N HIS A 29 -2.74 -9.51 6.63
CA HIS A 29 -2.60 -8.70 5.43
C HIS A 29 -1.89 -7.42 5.85
N ALA A 30 -0.88 -6.97 5.08
CA ALA A 30 -0.31 -5.66 5.29
C ALA A 30 -1.42 -4.61 5.17
N GLU A 31 -1.59 -3.81 6.20
CA GLU A 31 -2.49 -2.67 6.22
C GLU A 31 -1.74 -1.43 5.72
N LEU A 32 -2.48 -0.40 5.30
CA LEU A 32 -1.86 0.89 5.00
C LEU A 32 -1.17 1.44 6.27
N PRO A 33 -0.05 2.18 6.12
CA PRO A 33 0.46 3.03 7.19
C PRO A 33 -0.63 3.99 7.71
N PRO A 34 -0.47 4.54 8.93
CA PRO A 34 -1.40 5.52 9.45
C PRO A 34 -1.63 6.70 8.50
N ILE A 35 -2.89 7.12 8.35
CA ILE A 35 -3.24 8.32 7.59
C ILE A 35 -2.59 9.53 8.26
N GLN A 36 -1.90 10.33 7.45
CA GLN A 36 -1.32 11.61 7.81
C GLN A 36 -2.26 12.75 7.40
N ASN A 37 -2.11 13.93 8.00
CA ASN A 37 -2.90 15.12 7.67
C ASN A 37 -2.01 16.36 7.58
N GLN A 38 -2.20 17.15 6.53
CA GLN A 38 -1.59 18.47 6.41
C GLN A 38 -2.63 19.45 5.90
N GLY A 39 -2.89 20.52 6.66
CA GLY A 39 -3.83 21.56 6.25
C GLY A 39 -5.26 21.06 6.00
N GLY A 40 -5.68 19.96 6.64
CA GLY A 40 -6.99 19.34 6.42
C GLY A 40 -7.02 18.33 5.27
N ILE A 41 -5.94 18.19 4.50
CA ILE A 41 -5.80 17.15 3.47
C ILE A 41 -5.22 15.89 4.09
N GLU A 42 -5.99 14.80 4.05
CA GLU A 42 -5.53 13.48 4.46
C GLU A 42 -4.72 12.81 3.35
N TYR A 43 -3.60 12.18 3.71
CA TYR A 43 -2.77 11.44 2.77
C TYR A 43 -2.09 10.24 3.44
N VAL A 44 -1.59 9.32 2.62
CA VAL A 44 -0.75 8.20 3.07
C VAL A 44 0.30 7.91 2.00
N SER A 45 1.53 7.62 2.42
CA SER A 45 2.67 7.35 1.54
C SER A 45 3.43 6.10 2.01
N GLY A 46 4.03 5.36 1.08
CA GLY A 46 4.76 4.13 1.36
C GLY A 46 4.71 3.13 0.20
N GLY A 47 4.75 1.85 0.54
CA GLY A 47 4.53 0.72 -0.38
C GLY A 47 5.79 0.15 -1.04
N PHE A 48 6.92 0.16 -0.32
CA PHE A 48 8.16 -0.48 -0.79
C PHE A 48 8.10 -2.01 -0.70
N GLY A 49 7.50 -2.53 0.37
CA GLY A 49 7.31 -3.96 0.56
C GLY A 49 6.29 -4.53 -0.41
N GLN A 50 6.41 -5.81 -0.78
CA GLN A 50 5.45 -6.45 -1.69
C GLN A 50 4.02 -6.39 -1.14
N ASP A 51 3.83 -6.73 0.14
CA ASP A 51 2.52 -6.73 0.79
C ASP A 51 1.98 -5.31 0.95
N GLU A 52 2.84 -4.38 1.38
CA GLU A 52 2.49 -2.96 1.51
C GLU A 52 2.09 -2.36 0.14
N SER A 53 2.86 -2.62 -0.92
CA SER A 53 2.52 -2.20 -2.28
C SER A 53 1.16 -2.76 -2.73
N THR A 54 0.82 -3.97 -2.27
CA THR A 54 -0.46 -4.61 -2.57
C THR A 54 -1.59 -3.89 -1.82
N ALA A 55 -1.39 -3.55 -0.55
CA ALA A 55 -2.30 -2.76 0.26
C ALA A 55 -2.57 -1.38 -0.37
N PHE A 56 -1.51 -0.68 -0.79
CA PHE A 56 -1.64 0.60 -1.51
C PHE A 56 -2.45 0.45 -2.80
N LYS A 57 -2.13 -0.54 -3.64
CA LYS A 57 -2.87 -0.78 -4.90
C LYS A 57 -4.35 -1.06 -4.66
N GLN A 58 -4.67 -1.83 -3.61
CA GLN A 58 -6.05 -2.14 -3.21
C GLN A 58 -6.79 -0.90 -2.67
N ALA A 59 -6.09 0.00 -1.99
CA ALA A 59 -6.66 1.22 -1.44
C ALA A 59 -6.86 2.33 -2.47
N MET A 60 -6.09 2.35 -3.58
CA MET A 60 -6.18 3.41 -4.61
C MET A 60 -7.61 3.82 -5.00
N PRO A 61 -8.57 2.92 -5.26
CA PRO A 61 -9.93 3.30 -5.65
C PRO A 61 -10.71 4.08 -4.57
N GLN A 62 -10.26 4.04 -3.31
CA GLN A 62 -10.89 4.72 -2.18
C GLN A 62 -10.37 6.16 -1.99
N PHE A 63 -9.33 6.55 -2.73
CA PHE A 63 -8.74 7.87 -2.66
C PHE A 63 -9.00 8.64 -3.97
N PRO A 64 -9.51 9.88 -3.89
CA PRO A 64 -9.73 10.74 -5.06
C PRO A 64 -8.49 10.97 -5.93
N LEU A 65 -7.29 10.95 -5.34
CA LEU A 65 -6.03 11.04 -6.06
C LEU A 65 -5.06 9.94 -5.60
N ALA A 66 -4.53 9.17 -6.55
CA ALA A 66 -3.49 8.19 -6.33
C ALA A 66 -2.29 8.48 -7.25
N MET A 67 -1.10 8.56 -6.67
CA MET A 67 0.16 8.79 -7.38
C MET A 67 1.09 7.60 -7.24
N THR A 68 1.79 7.28 -8.32
CA THR A 68 2.85 6.28 -8.37
C THR A 68 4.15 6.88 -8.88
N PHE A 69 5.26 6.51 -8.25
CA PHE A 69 6.58 7.08 -8.52
C PHE A 69 7.59 6.00 -8.89
N SER A 70 8.31 6.25 -9.98
CA SER A 70 9.35 5.35 -10.46
C SER A 70 10.52 6.13 -11.05
N SER A 71 11.70 5.55 -11.01
CA SER A 71 12.87 6.04 -11.73
C SER A 71 13.41 4.94 -12.63
N ARG A 72 14.00 5.32 -13.76
CA ARG A 72 14.74 4.42 -14.63
C ARG A 72 16.22 4.76 -14.57
N SER A 73 17.05 3.73 -14.47
CA SER A 73 18.50 3.78 -14.68
C SER A 73 18.89 2.55 -15.50
N ASP A 74 19.71 2.73 -16.53
CA ASP A 74 20.26 1.63 -17.32
C ASP A 74 19.20 0.67 -17.89
N GLY A 75 18.03 1.21 -18.24
CA GLY A 75 16.90 0.45 -18.78
C GLY A 75 16.05 -0.31 -17.75
N ALA A 76 16.43 -0.32 -16.47
CA ALA A 76 15.66 -0.93 -15.39
C ALA A 76 14.79 0.11 -14.67
N ALA A 77 13.51 -0.20 -14.46
CA ALA A 77 12.63 0.61 -13.64
C ALA A 77 12.77 0.21 -12.16
N ALA A 78 12.91 1.21 -11.30
CA ALA A 78 12.93 1.09 -9.85
C ALA A 78 11.85 1.98 -9.24
N TYR A 79 11.35 1.59 -8.07
CA TYR A 79 10.50 2.46 -7.27
C TYR A 79 11.30 3.67 -6.78
N ALA A 80 10.65 4.84 -6.79
CA ALA A 80 11.22 6.08 -6.29
C ALA A 80 10.52 6.47 -4.96
N ALA A 81 11.32 6.95 -4.01
CA ALA A 81 10.87 7.67 -2.82
C ALA A 81 11.58 9.03 -2.76
N ASP A 82 11.40 9.76 -1.66
CA ASP A 82 11.88 11.14 -1.49
C ASP A 82 11.40 12.06 -2.61
N VAL A 83 10.24 11.74 -3.20
CA VAL A 83 9.60 12.56 -4.21
C VAL A 83 8.88 13.69 -3.50
N GLN A 84 9.39 14.90 -3.66
CA GLN A 84 8.73 16.10 -3.16
C GLN A 84 7.50 16.39 -4.01
N VAL A 85 6.31 16.28 -3.41
CA VAL A 85 5.03 16.57 -4.04
C VAL A 85 4.48 17.88 -3.51
N VAL A 86 4.14 18.79 -4.41
CA VAL A 86 3.40 20.02 -4.13
C VAL A 86 2.12 20.02 -4.95
N ILE A 87 0.98 20.24 -4.31
CA ILE A 87 -0.32 20.36 -4.96
C ILE A 87 -0.84 21.77 -4.75
N ARG A 88 -1.23 22.41 -5.84
CA ARG A 88 -1.85 23.73 -5.83
C ARG A 88 -3.26 23.68 -6.37
N ASP A 89 -4.17 24.45 -5.77
CA ASP A 89 -5.53 24.61 -6.26
C ASP A 89 -5.61 25.57 -7.47
N GLU A 90 -6.83 25.85 -7.92
CA GLU A 90 -7.09 26.78 -9.03
C GLU A 90 -6.68 28.23 -8.75
N ASN A 91 -6.55 28.61 -7.48
CA ASN A 91 -6.11 29.93 -7.03
C ASN A 91 -4.58 30.01 -6.83
N ASP A 92 -3.84 28.96 -7.23
CA ASP A 92 -2.40 28.79 -6.99
C ASP A 92 -2.03 28.65 -5.50
N ALA A 93 -3.01 28.40 -4.62
CA ALA A 93 -2.76 28.16 -3.20
C ALA A 93 -2.16 26.77 -3.00
N ASN A 94 -1.10 26.67 -2.19
CA ASN A 94 -0.50 25.40 -1.83
C ASN A 94 -1.39 24.66 -0.81
N VAL A 95 -2.00 23.56 -1.24
CA VAL A 95 -2.91 22.74 -0.42
C VAL A 95 -2.26 21.48 0.14
N LEU A 96 -1.14 21.04 -0.45
CA LEU A 96 -0.34 19.92 0.05
C LEU A 96 1.12 20.08 -0.37
N ASN A 97 2.04 19.89 0.55
CA ASN A 97 3.48 19.91 0.35
C ASN A 97 4.15 18.84 1.22
N VAL A 98 4.44 17.67 0.63
CA VAL A 98 4.91 16.49 1.35
C VAL A 98 5.97 15.74 0.54
N ALA A 99 6.92 15.11 1.23
CA ALA A 99 7.82 14.14 0.62
C ALA A 99 7.17 12.75 0.67
N SER A 100 7.14 12.05 -0.47
CA SER A 100 6.66 10.67 -0.51
C SER A 100 7.74 9.73 0.06
N GLU A 101 7.40 8.99 1.11
CA GLU A 101 8.28 8.02 1.76
C GLU A 101 8.36 6.68 1.00
N GLY A 102 7.62 6.54 -0.10
CA GLY A 102 7.64 5.35 -0.95
C GLY A 102 7.09 5.61 -2.35
N PRO A 103 6.96 4.55 -3.17
CA PRO A 103 6.49 4.65 -4.55
C PRO A 103 5.01 5.02 -4.69
N PHE A 104 4.25 5.07 -3.61
CA PHE A 104 2.84 5.40 -3.62
C PHE A 104 2.56 6.61 -2.73
N LEU A 105 1.66 7.48 -3.18
CA LEU A 105 1.06 8.54 -2.39
C LEU A 105 -0.43 8.62 -2.73
N LEU A 106 -1.29 8.38 -1.75
CA LEU A 106 -2.74 8.47 -1.88
C LEU A 106 -3.22 9.71 -1.12
N VAL A 107 -4.11 10.50 -1.73
CA VAL A 107 -4.51 11.82 -1.21
C VAL A 107 -6.02 11.98 -1.30
N LYS A 108 -6.65 12.43 -0.21
CA LYS A 108 -8.06 12.82 -0.17
C LYS A 108 -8.23 14.30 -0.48
N LEU A 109 -8.10 14.64 -1.77
CA LEU A 109 -8.43 15.98 -2.26
C LEU A 109 -9.95 16.14 -2.41
N PRO A 110 -10.51 17.29 -2.03
CA PRO A 110 -11.86 17.67 -2.44
C PRO A 110 -11.97 17.75 -3.98
N PRO A 111 -13.17 17.56 -4.56
CA PRO A 111 -13.40 17.76 -5.98
C PRO A 111 -12.97 19.16 -6.42
N GLY A 112 -12.29 19.26 -7.56
CA GLY A 112 -11.75 20.53 -8.05
C GLY A 112 -10.56 20.38 -9.00
N LYS A 113 -10.06 21.51 -9.50
CA LYS A 113 -8.91 21.58 -10.40
C LYS A 113 -7.63 21.83 -9.62
N TYR A 114 -6.58 21.07 -9.96
CA TYR A 114 -5.30 21.16 -9.28
C TYR A 114 -4.12 21.08 -10.24
N ARG A 115 -2.99 21.61 -9.80
CA ARG A 115 -1.66 21.37 -10.37
C ARG A 115 -0.82 20.59 -9.39
N VAL A 116 -0.31 19.44 -9.83
CA VAL A 116 0.56 18.56 -9.07
C VAL A 116 1.97 18.70 -9.61
N PHE A 117 2.91 19.09 -8.75
CA PHE A 117 4.33 19.16 -9.02
C PHE A 117 5.02 18.04 -8.24
N ALA A 118 5.57 17.07 -8.94
CA ALA A 118 6.37 16.01 -8.34
C ALA A 118 7.84 16.23 -8.70
N THR A 119 8.72 16.33 -7.71
CA THR A 119 10.14 16.57 -7.89
C THR A 119 10.93 15.41 -7.34
N TYR A 120 11.79 14.83 -8.17
CA TYR A 120 12.71 13.76 -7.81
C TYR A 120 14.06 14.08 -8.43
N ASP A 121 15.15 13.99 -7.66
CA ASP A 121 16.51 14.29 -8.12
C ASP A 121 16.61 15.64 -8.86
N ASN A 122 16.07 16.70 -8.24
CA ASN A 122 15.99 18.07 -8.78
C ASN A 122 15.24 18.21 -10.13
N LYS A 123 14.54 17.17 -10.59
CA LYS A 123 13.74 17.18 -11.81
C LYS A 123 12.25 17.20 -11.45
N THR A 124 11.58 18.31 -11.77
CA THR A 124 10.15 18.47 -11.53
C THR A 124 9.33 18.04 -12.75
N GLN A 125 8.27 17.28 -12.51
CA GLN A 125 7.21 17.02 -13.48
C GLN A 125 5.90 17.64 -12.97
N GLU A 126 5.19 18.34 -13.87
CA GLU A 126 3.89 18.93 -13.58
C GLU A 126 2.77 18.13 -14.24
N ARG A 127 1.62 18.01 -13.55
CA ARG A 127 0.37 17.51 -14.10
C ARG A 127 -0.78 18.41 -13.67
N GLN A 128 -1.63 18.80 -14.62
CA GLN A 128 -2.92 19.42 -14.33
C GLN A 128 -3.97 18.32 -14.25
N ILE A 129 -4.79 18.34 -13.21
CA ILE A 129 -5.85 17.34 -12.99
C ILE A 129 -7.16 18.00 -12.59
N ASN A 130 -8.24 17.28 -12.85
CA ASN A 130 -9.55 17.56 -12.28
C ASN A 130 -9.95 16.37 -11.42
N VAL A 131 -10.09 16.58 -10.12
CA VAL A 131 -10.54 15.56 -9.17
C VAL A 131 -12.06 15.58 -9.13
N GLU A 132 -12.67 14.43 -9.37
CA GLU A 132 -14.12 14.23 -9.35
C GLU A 132 -14.54 13.52 -8.05
N ALA A 133 -15.79 13.66 -7.63
CA ALA A 133 -16.27 13.06 -6.37
C ALA A 133 -16.39 11.53 -6.40
N SER A 134 -16.50 10.93 -7.58
CA SER A 134 -16.88 9.52 -7.75
C SER A 134 -15.80 8.63 -8.36
N ASP A 135 -14.67 9.20 -8.79
CA ASP A 135 -13.60 8.44 -9.44
C ASP A 135 -12.22 8.80 -8.90
N SER A 136 -11.31 7.83 -8.92
CA SER A 136 -9.94 7.99 -8.48
C SER A 136 -9.07 8.43 -9.65
N THR A 137 -8.53 9.65 -9.57
CA THR A 137 -7.54 10.14 -10.52
C THR A 137 -6.21 9.45 -10.27
N ARG A 138 -5.66 8.79 -11.28
CA ARG A 138 -4.36 8.08 -11.19
C ARG A 138 -3.28 8.82 -11.96
N LEU A 139 -2.19 9.15 -11.27
CA LEU A 139 -1.00 9.75 -11.87
C LEU A 139 0.21 8.83 -11.72
N THR A 140 1.01 8.76 -12.78
CA THR A 140 2.28 8.07 -12.77
C THR A 140 3.37 9.07 -13.14
N PHE A 141 4.40 9.13 -12.31
CA PHE A 141 5.61 9.89 -12.58
C PHE A 141 6.78 8.94 -12.72
N ALA A 142 7.50 9.09 -13.82
CA ALA A 142 8.66 8.29 -14.16
C ALA A 142 9.81 9.22 -14.56
N TRP A 143 10.93 9.15 -13.86
CA TRP A 143 12.13 9.94 -14.18
C TRP A 143 13.21 9.08 -14.80
N GLU A 144 13.89 9.61 -15.80
CA GLU A 144 15.17 9.05 -16.27
C GLU A 144 16.30 9.62 -15.40
N ARG A 145 17.03 8.73 -14.72
CA ARG A 145 18.29 9.07 -14.06
C ARG A 145 19.42 8.79 -15.05
N PRO A 146 20.42 9.68 -15.17
CA PRO A 146 21.66 9.29 -15.82
C PRO A 146 22.17 8.01 -15.16
N ALA A 147 22.71 7.08 -15.97
CA ALA A 147 23.55 6.02 -15.44
C ALA A 147 24.57 6.69 -14.51
N SER A 148 24.71 6.21 -13.27
CA SER A 148 25.76 6.70 -12.39
C SER A 148 27.09 6.60 -13.17
N GLY A 149 27.66 7.72 -13.59
CA GLY A 149 29.02 7.73 -14.11
C GLY A 149 29.95 7.22 -13.01
N PRO A 150 31.09 6.58 -13.34
CA PRO A 150 32.03 6.17 -12.31
C PRO A 150 32.50 7.41 -11.54
N ASP A 151 32.30 7.40 -10.22
CA ASP A 151 32.90 8.36 -9.29
C ASP A 151 34.44 8.36 -9.40
#